data_AF-A0A317E8A2-F1
#
_entry.id   AF-A0A317E8A2-F1
#
_cell.length_a   1.000
_cell.length_b   1.000
_cell.length_c   1.000
_cell.angle_alpha   90.00
_cell.angle_beta   90.00
_cell.angle_gamma   90.00
#
_symmetry.space_group_name_H-M   'P 1'
#
loop_
_entity.id
_entity.type
_entity.pdbx_description
1 polymer ?
#
loop_
_entity_poly.entity_id
_entity_poly.type
_entity_poly.pdbx_seq_one_letter_code
_entity_poly.pdbx_strand_id
1 'polypeptide(L)'
;MAIKFDLKDYPAPLVGAPPRGHNNPPPDASFGLGESLRQMVARIERLDGEIDALNDDKREVYKEAKAQGLDPTIVRQVIRLRREDGGVRRERNETLEIYMRALGMEG
;
A
#
# COMPACT_ATOMS: atom_id res chain seq x y z
N MET A 1 -0.33 -2.23 7.66
CA MET A 1 1.14 -2.23 7.58
C MET A 1 1.60 -0.80 7.82
N ALA A 2 1.99 -0.49 9.06
CA ALA A 2 2.44 0.86 9.40
C ALA A 2 3.88 1.02 8.92
N ILE A 3 4.13 1.97 8.02
CA ILE A 3 5.47 2.40 7.67
C ILE A 3 6.04 3.05 8.93
N LYS A 4 6.96 2.36 9.61
CA LYS A 4 7.71 2.93 10.72
C LYS A 4 8.68 3.94 10.12
N PHE A 5 8.33 5.22 10.19
CA PHE A 5 9.29 6.31 9.99
C PHE A 5 10.15 6.40 11.25
N ASP A 6 11.39 5.93 11.16
CA ASP A 6 12.35 6.03 12.25
C ASP A 6 12.82 7.50 12.33
N LEU A 7 12.67 8.13 13.49
CA LEU A 7 12.99 9.56 13.67
C LEU A 7 14.49 9.86 13.47
N LYS A 8 15.33 8.83 13.44
CA LYS A 8 16.77 8.91 13.18
C LYS A 8 17.12 9.15 11.70
N ASP A 9 16.19 8.86 10.77
CA ASP A 9 16.40 9.06 9.33
C ASP A 9 16.13 10.51 8.89
N TYR A 10 15.61 11.36 9.78
CA TYR A 10 15.50 12.80 9.57
C TYR A 10 16.81 13.48 10.02
N PRO A 11 17.59 14.07 9.10
CA PRO A 11 18.76 14.82 9.50
C PRO A 11 18.32 16.00 10.36
N ALA A 12 18.83 16.08 11.59
CA ALA A 12 18.57 17.17 12.52
C ALA A 12 18.85 18.54 11.86
N PRO A 13 18.13 19.61 12.24
CA PRO A 13 18.45 20.94 11.76
C PRO A 13 19.87 21.28 12.20
N LEU A 14 20.69 21.73 11.24
CA LEU A 14 22.10 22.03 11.46
C LEU A 14 22.25 23.16 12.49
N VAL A 15 22.47 22.78 13.75
CA VAL A 15 22.95 23.70 14.78
C VAL A 15 24.43 23.97 14.50
N GLY A 16 24.73 25.14 13.92
CA GLY A 16 26.09 25.70 13.89
C GLY A 16 26.71 26.04 12.52
N ALA A 17 26.05 26.84 11.67
CA ALA A 17 26.71 27.45 10.51
C ALA A 17 27.40 28.79 10.88
N PRO A 18 28.63 29.07 10.39
CA PRO A 18 29.40 30.27 10.75
C PRO A 18 28.82 31.57 10.14
N PRO A 19 29.14 32.75 10.71
CA PRO A 19 28.57 34.01 10.25
C PRO A 19 29.22 34.42 8.93
N ARG A 20 28.45 34.45 7.85
CA ARG A 20 28.83 35.14 6.61
C ARG A 20 27.92 36.34 6.41
N GLY A 21 28.43 37.51 6.78
CA GLY A 21 27.78 38.77 6.50
C GLY A 21 27.82 39.08 5.01
N HIS A 22 26.65 39.09 4.37
CA HIS A 22 26.16 40.11 3.44
C HIS A 22 24.63 40.14 3.66
N ASN A 23 24.06 41.31 3.91
CA ASN A 23 22.75 41.52 4.58
C ASN A 23 21.51 41.02 3.80
N ASN A 24 21.32 39.70 3.72
CA ASN A 24 19.99 39.09 3.63
C ASN A 24 20.07 37.71 4.29
N PRO A 25 19.33 37.44 5.39
CA PRO A 25 19.17 36.07 5.86
C PRO A 25 18.53 35.25 4.73
N PRO A 26 18.97 34.00 4.46
CA PRO A 26 18.22 33.13 3.55
C PRO A 26 16.78 33.07 4.09
N PRO A 27 15.76 33.28 3.23
CA PRO A 27 14.37 33.17 3.65
C PRO A 27 14.16 31.75 4.17
N ASP A 28 14.10 31.66 5.51
CA ASP A 28 13.28 30.73 6.28
C ASP A 28 12.77 29.50 5.51
N ALA A 29 13.62 28.47 5.43
CA ALA A 29 13.20 27.11 5.08
C ALA A 29 12.06 26.56 5.98
N SER A 30 11.68 27.27 7.05
CA SER A 30 10.56 26.96 7.94
C SER A 30 9.19 27.44 7.41
N PHE A 31 9.12 28.56 6.67
CA PHE A 31 7.83 29.11 6.19
C PHE A 31 7.21 28.29 5.05
N GLY A 32 8.03 27.58 4.26
CA GLY A 32 7.55 26.71 3.16
C GLY A 32 7.12 25.30 3.60
N LEU A 33 7.62 24.81 4.73
CA LEU A 33 7.35 23.43 5.18
C LEU A 33 5.91 23.26 5.69
N GLY A 34 5.37 24.24 6.40
CA GLY A 34 3.99 24.19 6.88
C GLY A 34 2.96 24.16 5.75
N GLU A 35 3.17 24.97 4.70
CA GLU A 35 2.28 25.00 3.53
C GLU A 35 2.40 23.73 2.69
N SER A 36 3.63 23.28 2.43
CA SER A 36 3.89 22.01 1.73
C SER A 36 3.29 20.81 2.46
N LEU A 37 3.42 20.77 3.80
CA LEU A 37 2.82 19.72 4.63
C LEU A 37 1.29 19.75 4.56
N ARG A 38 0.66 20.94 4.67
CA ARG A 38 -0.81 21.08 4.55
C ARG A 38 -1.33 20.56 3.20
N GLN A 39 -0.65 20.89 2.11
CA GLN A 39 -1.02 20.41 0.78
C GLN A 39 -0.86 18.89 0.63
N MET A 40 0.22 18.31 1.16
CA MET A 40 0.42 16.86 1.17
C MET A 40 -0.65 16.14 1.99
N VAL A 41 -0.94 16.62 3.21
CA VAL A 41 -1.97 16.02 4.09
C VAL A 41 -3.33 16.06 3.42
N ALA A 42 -3.77 17.22 2.92
CA ALA A 42 -5.06 17.35 2.26
C ALA A 42 -5.20 16.40 1.04
N ARG A 43 -4.12 16.19 0.27
CA ARG A 43 -4.12 15.23 -0.84
C ARG A 43 -4.24 13.79 -0.36
N ILE A 44 -3.57 13.43 0.73
CA ILE A 44 -3.64 12.08 1.33
C ILE A 44 -5.05 11.82 1.86
N GLU A 45 -5.64 12.73 2.62
CA GLU A 45 -6.99 12.58 3.18
C GLU A 45 -8.05 12.38 2.08
N ARG A 46 -7.92 13.10 0.97
CA ARG A 46 -8.77 12.90 -0.21
C ARG A 46 -8.59 11.51 -0.82
N LEU A 47 -7.34 11.04 -0.95
CA LEU A 47 -7.05 9.70 -1.47
C LEU A 47 -7.55 8.60 -0.53
N ASP A 48 -7.43 8.78 0.78
CA ASP A 48 -7.94 7.83 1.76
C ASP A 48 -9.48 7.75 1.69
N GLY A 49 -10.17 8.88 1.55
CA GLY A 49 -11.61 8.91 1.30
C GLY A 49 -12.02 8.19 0.01
N GLU A 50 -11.27 8.37 -1.08
CA GLU A 50 -11.49 7.63 -2.33
C GLU A 50 -11.26 6.12 -2.16
N ILE A 51 -10.22 5.72 -1.45
CA ILE A 51 -9.91 4.32 -1.15
C ILE A 51 -11.01 3.68 -0.30
N ASP A 52 -11.53 4.40 0.69
CA ASP A 52 -12.62 3.94 1.55
C ASP A 52 -13.91 3.73 0.74
N ALA A 53 -14.28 4.69 -0.11
CA ALA A 53 -15.42 4.56 -1.01
C ALA A 53 -15.27 3.34 -1.94
N LEU A 54 -14.10 3.16 -2.57
CA LEU A 54 -13.82 2.01 -3.43
C LEU A 54 -13.84 0.68 -2.66
N ASN A 55 -13.40 0.69 -1.40
CA ASN A 55 -13.45 -0.49 -0.54
C ASN A 55 -14.88 -0.86 -0.16
N ASP A 56 -15.75 0.12 0.07
CA ASP A 56 -17.17 -0.11 0.33
C ASP A 56 -17.89 -0.64 -0.91
N ASP A 57 -17.67 -0.05 -2.09
CA ASP A 57 -18.18 -0.59 -3.35
C ASP A 57 -17.75 -2.05 -3.56
N LYS A 58 -16.47 -2.34 -3.31
CA LYS A 58 -15.93 -3.70 -3.38
C LYS A 58 -16.60 -4.65 -2.39
N ARG A 59 -16.98 -4.18 -1.19
CA ARG A 59 -17.71 -4.98 -0.20
C ARG A 59 -19.13 -5.30 -0.70
N GLU A 60 -19.82 -4.34 -1.31
CA GLU A 60 -21.14 -4.57 -1.91
C GLU A 60 -21.08 -5.64 -3.01
N VAL A 61 -20.09 -5.60 -3.89
CA VAL A 61 -19.89 -6.65 -4.92
C VAL A 61 -19.73 -8.04 -4.30
N TYR A 62 -19.04 -8.18 -3.16
CA TYR A 62 -18.95 -9.46 -2.46
C TYR A 62 -20.27 -9.89 -1.80
N LYS A 63 -21.10 -8.93 -1.35
CA LYS A 63 -22.44 -9.23 -0.83
C LYS A 63 -23.37 -9.68 -1.95
N GLU A 64 -23.30 -9.06 -3.12
CA GLU A 64 -24.02 -9.49 -4.33
C GLU A 64 -23.63 -10.91 -4.73
N ALA A 65 -22.32 -11.21 -4.77
CA ALA A 65 -21.83 -12.57 -5.05
C ALA A 65 -22.43 -13.58 -4.06
N LYS A 66 -22.51 -13.23 -2.77
CA LYS A 66 -23.15 -14.07 -1.75
C LYS A 66 -24.65 -14.25 -2.00
N ALA A 67 -25.35 -13.18 -2.39
CA ALA A 67 -26.77 -13.25 -2.72
C ALA A 67 -27.05 -14.13 -3.95
N GLN A 68 -26.09 -14.22 -4.88
CA GLN A 68 -26.12 -15.12 -6.04
C GLN A 68 -25.72 -16.57 -5.70
N GLY A 69 -25.41 -16.88 -4.43
CA GLY A 69 -25.04 -18.22 -3.98
C GLY A 69 -23.54 -18.56 -4.11
N LEU A 70 -22.69 -17.58 -4.43
CA LEU A 70 -21.23 -17.77 -4.45
C LEU A 70 -20.64 -17.60 -3.05
N ASP A 71 -19.57 -18.33 -2.73
CA ASP A 71 -18.79 -18.10 -1.49
C ASP A 71 -17.79 -16.94 -1.69
N PRO A 72 -17.96 -15.79 -0.99
CA PRO A 72 -17.03 -14.66 -1.09
C PRO A 72 -15.58 -15.00 -0.71
N THR A 73 -15.36 -16.04 0.08
CA THR A 73 -14.03 -16.53 0.46
C THR A 73 -13.32 -17.15 -0.74
N ILE A 74 -14.02 -18.00 -1.49
CA ILE A 74 -13.50 -18.63 -2.71
C ILE A 74 -13.31 -17.57 -3.80
N VAL A 75 -14.25 -16.63 -3.97
CA VAL A 75 -14.09 -15.52 -4.93
C VAL A 75 -12.84 -14.69 -4.63
N ARG A 76 -12.55 -14.39 -3.35
CA ARG A 76 -11.30 -13.71 -2.94
C ARG A 76 -10.06 -14.50 -3.31
N GLN A 77 -10.07 -15.83 -3.11
CA GLN A 77 -8.97 -16.70 -3.53
C GLN A 77 -8.76 -16.67 -5.04
N VAL A 78 -9.85 -16.73 -5.83
CA VAL A 78 -9.79 -16.63 -7.29
C VAL A 78 -9.20 -15.28 -7.74
N ILE A 79 -9.61 -14.17 -7.14
CA ILE A 79 -9.04 -12.85 -7.45
C ILE A 79 -7.54 -12.82 -7.13
N ARG A 80 -7.10 -13.42 -6.01
CA ARG A 80 -5.68 -13.51 -5.67
C ARG A 80 -4.91 -14.32 -6.72
N LEU A 81 -5.42 -15.48 -7.09
CA LEU A 81 -4.83 -16.34 -8.12
C LEU A 81 -4.75 -15.64 -9.49
N ARG A 82 -5.74 -14.80 -9.82
CA ARG A 82 -5.76 -14.02 -11.07
C ARG A 82 -4.77 -12.86 -11.10
N ARG A 83 -4.32 -12.38 -9.93
CA ARG A 83 -3.31 -11.32 -9.80
C ARG A 83 -1.89 -11.85 -9.84
N GLU A 84 -1.69 -13.14 -9.58
CA GLU A 84 -0.38 -13.78 -9.67
C GLU A 84 0.06 -13.91 -11.13
N ASP A 85 1.37 -13.76 -11.37
CA ASP A 85 1.95 -13.96 -12.69
C ASP A 85 1.66 -15.38 -13.21
N GLY A 86 1.33 -15.48 -14.50
CA GLY A 86 0.90 -16.75 -15.11
C GLY A 86 2.00 -17.81 -15.14
N GLY A 87 3.26 -17.42 -15.24
CA GLY A 87 4.41 -18.31 -15.17
C GLY A 87 4.64 -18.82 -13.75
N VAL A 88 4.69 -17.89 -12.78
CA VAL A 88 4.85 -18.22 -11.34
C VAL A 88 3.73 -19.15 -10.85
N ARG A 89 2.49 -18.89 -11.27
CA ARG A 89 1.33 -19.75 -10.94
C ARG A 89 1.48 -21.15 -11.52
N ARG A 90 2.00 -21.28 -12.75
CA ARG A 90 2.15 -22.56 -13.43
C ARG A 90 3.22 -23.42 -12.77
N GLU A 91 4.41 -22.88 -12.55
CA GLU A 91 5.52 -23.57 -11.88
C GLU A 91 5.12 -24.04 -10.47
N ARG A 92 4.44 -23.18 -9.70
CA ARG A 92 3.92 -23.56 -8.38
C ARG A 92 2.87 -24.66 -8.47
N ASN A 93 1.97 -24.62 -9.46
CA ASN A 93 0.94 -25.64 -9.64
C ASN A 93 1.55 -26.99 -10.04
N GLU A 94 2.55 -27.00 -10.92
CA GLU A 94 3.30 -28.21 -11.28
C GLU A 94 3.97 -28.84 -10.04
N THR A 95 4.61 -28.00 -9.22
CA THR A 95 5.21 -28.43 -7.95
C THR A 95 4.16 -29.00 -6.99
N LEU A 96 3.01 -28.32 -6.87
CA LEU A 96 1.91 -28.76 -6.01
C LEU A 96 1.36 -30.11 -6.47
N GLU A 97 1.20 -30.33 -7.77
CA GLU A 97 0.75 -31.60 -8.34
C GLU A 97 1.71 -32.75 -7.99
N ILE A 98 3.03 -32.54 -8.11
CA ILE A 98 4.04 -33.53 -7.70
C ILE A 98 3.87 -33.92 -6.23
N TYR A 99 3.65 -32.93 -5.35
CA TYR A 99 3.46 -33.20 -3.92
C TYR A 99 2.14 -33.89 -3.61
N MET A 100 1.05 -33.50 -4.29
CA MET A 100 -0.26 -34.17 -4.14
C MET A 100 -0.19 -35.63 -4.60
N ARG A 101 0.50 -35.92 -5.70
CA ARG A 101 0.75 -37.28 -6.16
C ARG A 101 1.51 -38.10 -5.13
N ALA A 102 2.58 -37.54 -4.59
CA ALA A 102 3.41 -38.22 -3.59
C ALA A 102 2.62 -38.55 -2.31
N LEU A 103 1.61 -37.75 -1.98
CA LEU A 103 0.73 -37.96 -0.82
C LEU A 103 -0.52 -38.80 -1.14
N GLY A 104 -0.70 -39.25 -2.39
CA GLY A 104 -1.90 -39.99 -2.81
C GLY A 104 -3.19 -39.16 -2.74
N MET A 105 -3.08 -37.83 -2.88
CA MET A 105 -4.18 -36.88 -2.81
C MET A 105 -4.74 -36.51 -4.21
N GLU A 106 -4.29 -37.19 -5.27
CA GLU A 106 -4.89 -37.10 -6.62
C GLU A 106 -6.20 -37.91 -6.62
N GLY A 107 -7.32 -37.26 -6.94
CA GLY A 107 -8.65 -37.86 -7.10
C GLY A 107 -9.26 -37.49 -8.44
#